data_AF-A0A939XUM1-F1
#
_entry.id   AF-A0A939XUM1-F1
#
_cell.length_a   1.000
_cell.length_b   1.000
_cell.length_c   1.000
_cell.angle_alpha   90.00
_cell.angle_beta   90.00
_cell.angle_gamma   90.00
#
_symmetry.space_group_name_H-M   'P 1'
#
loop_
_entity.id
_entity.type
_entity.pdbx_description
1 polymer ?
#
loop_
_entity_poly.entity_id
_entity_poly.type
_entity_poly.pdbx_seq_one_letter_code
_entity_poly.pdbx_strand_id
1 'polypeptide(L)'
;QDRFLANYIVKNHNAIAPQLMEAGIHTIFTGHLHVTDAATQYNESRTDSIVEVATGSAICYPFALRVATLNRDKRSLDIDTRWLNATATCPTLRESGRQRIINSTPGMAATLSNKAWSKLGGRIGQIKAMLEMNGSKANVPENPQQATQLVLRHLSEVFSRAMLAVVEGNEQEKDVEDIIEQGKQGVRAMIAEVIPDEADNMWEFFLGSVYPNLEPMVRSILEDRNAVGADGESHTDDLRLTVTL
;
A
#
# COMPACT_ATOMS: atom_id res chain seq x y z
N GLN A 1 -7.31 -6.93 3.84
CA GLN A 1 -8.09 -5.85 3.19
C GLN A 1 -9.24 -5.30 4.08
N ASP A 2 -10.09 -6.14 4.69
CA ASP A 2 -11.27 -5.72 5.48
C ASP A 2 -11.04 -4.71 6.62
N ARG A 3 -9.85 -4.64 7.23
CA ARG A 3 -9.57 -3.70 8.35
C ARG A 3 -9.26 -2.27 7.92
N PHE A 4 -8.86 -2.05 6.67
CA PHE A 4 -8.37 -0.75 6.19
C PHE A 4 -9.18 -0.19 5.02
N LEU A 5 -9.80 -1.07 4.22
CA LEU A 5 -10.59 -0.70 3.03
C LEU A 5 -12.08 -1.04 3.17
N ALA A 6 -12.59 -1.22 4.40
CA ALA A 6 -13.96 -1.66 4.67
C ALA A 6 -15.05 -0.86 3.96
N ASN A 7 -14.81 0.44 3.71
CA ASN A 7 -15.76 1.31 3.03
C ASN A 7 -15.66 1.25 1.49
N TYR A 8 -14.58 0.66 0.97
CA TYR A 8 -14.28 0.59 -0.46
C TYR A 8 -14.52 -0.80 -1.04
N ILE A 9 -14.71 -1.81 -0.18
CA ILE A 9 -15.02 -3.19 -0.57
C ILE A 9 -16.53 -3.41 -0.45
N VAL A 10 -17.10 -4.12 -1.42
CA VAL A 10 -18.51 -4.48 -1.41
C VAL A 10 -18.81 -5.33 -0.17
N LYS A 11 -19.89 -4.99 0.55
CA LYS A 11 -20.33 -5.80 1.70
C LYS A 11 -20.63 -7.22 1.26
N ASN A 12 -20.18 -8.20 2.04
CA ASN A 12 -20.35 -9.63 1.78
C ASN A 12 -19.66 -10.12 0.48
N HIS A 13 -18.58 -9.46 0.05
CA HIS A 13 -17.79 -9.88 -1.13
C HIS A 13 -17.43 -11.38 -1.11
N ASN A 14 -17.06 -11.93 0.07
CA ASN A 14 -16.79 -13.36 0.26
C ASN A 14 -17.95 -14.30 -0.12
N ALA A 15 -19.19 -13.86 -0.02
CA ALA A 15 -20.37 -14.65 -0.42
C ALA A 15 -20.79 -14.37 -1.87
N ILE A 16 -20.44 -13.21 -2.41
CA ILE A 16 -20.79 -12.80 -3.79
C ILE A 16 -19.89 -13.51 -4.80
N ALA A 17 -18.58 -13.60 -4.53
CA ALA A 17 -17.64 -14.23 -5.46
C ALA A 17 -18.02 -15.68 -5.83
N PRO A 18 -18.39 -16.58 -4.89
CA PRO A 18 -18.89 -17.90 -5.24
C PRO A 18 -20.16 -17.89 -6.12
N GLN A 19 -21.10 -16.98 -5.86
CA GLN A 19 -22.32 -16.86 -6.65
C GLN A 19 -22.06 -16.41 -8.09
N LEU A 20 -21.07 -15.53 -8.28
CA LEU A 20 -20.63 -15.10 -9.60
C LEU A 20 -19.95 -16.24 -10.36
N MET A 21 -19.06 -17.00 -9.71
CA MET A 21 -18.43 -18.18 -10.29
C MET A 21 -19.47 -19.24 -10.70
N GLU A 22 -20.44 -19.55 -9.83
CA GLU A 22 -21.54 -20.48 -10.14
C GLU A 22 -22.40 -20.02 -11.33
N ALA A 23 -22.50 -18.71 -11.57
CA ALA A 23 -23.19 -18.13 -12.70
C ALA A 23 -22.33 -18.10 -13.99
N GLY A 24 -21.09 -18.57 -13.95
CA GLY A 24 -20.14 -18.56 -15.07
C GLY A 24 -19.43 -17.21 -15.27
N ILE A 25 -19.36 -16.38 -14.23
CA ILE A 25 -18.66 -15.09 -14.26
C ILE A 25 -17.30 -15.26 -13.55
N HIS A 26 -16.23 -15.29 -14.36
CA HIS A 26 -14.85 -15.49 -13.89
C HIS A 26 -13.99 -14.22 -13.97
N THR A 27 -14.56 -13.10 -14.41
CA THR A 27 -13.86 -11.81 -14.45
C THR A 27 -14.82 -10.68 -14.12
N ILE A 28 -14.40 -9.78 -13.22
CA ILE A 28 -15.14 -8.56 -12.88
C ILE A 28 -14.25 -7.34 -13.04
N PHE A 29 -14.82 -6.27 -13.58
CA PHE A 29 -14.16 -4.96 -13.70
C PHE A 29 -14.66 -4.05 -12.59
N THR A 30 -13.74 -3.58 -11.76
CA THR A 30 -14.05 -2.70 -10.64
C THR A 30 -13.25 -1.40 -10.72
N GLY A 31 -13.54 -0.49 -9.80
CA GLY A 31 -12.91 0.83 -9.71
C GLY A 31 -13.00 1.33 -8.27
N HIS A 32 -13.30 2.62 -8.09
CA HIS A 32 -13.48 3.30 -6.80
C HIS A 32 -12.22 3.53 -5.95
N LEU A 33 -11.27 2.59 -5.92
CA LEU A 33 -10.00 2.77 -5.20
C LEU A 33 -8.97 3.61 -5.96
N HIS A 34 -9.20 3.85 -7.26
CA HIS A 34 -8.26 4.56 -8.16
C HIS A 34 -6.87 3.92 -8.24
N VAL A 35 -6.72 2.66 -7.82
CA VAL A 35 -5.51 1.84 -7.98
C VAL A 35 -5.62 0.99 -9.25
N THR A 36 -4.48 0.67 -9.84
CA THR A 36 -4.38 -0.26 -10.97
C THR A 36 -3.90 -1.58 -10.40
N ASP A 37 -4.81 -2.53 -10.24
CA ASP A 37 -4.55 -3.79 -9.54
C ASP A 37 -5.37 -4.92 -10.20
N ALA A 38 -4.92 -6.15 -10.08
CA ALA A 38 -5.70 -7.33 -10.40
C ALA A 38 -5.49 -8.46 -9.38
N ALA A 39 -6.59 -8.93 -8.81
CA ALA A 39 -6.58 -9.94 -7.75
C ALA A 39 -7.38 -11.18 -8.16
N THR A 40 -6.81 -12.37 -7.90
CA THR A 40 -7.50 -13.64 -8.14
C THR A 40 -8.04 -14.21 -6.83
N GLN A 41 -9.34 -14.52 -6.81
CA GLN A 41 -9.98 -15.23 -5.72
C GLN A 41 -10.38 -16.64 -6.18
N TYR A 42 -9.97 -17.65 -5.42
CA TYR A 42 -10.35 -19.05 -5.65
C TYR A 42 -11.57 -19.44 -4.81
N ASN A 43 -12.36 -20.39 -5.30
CA ASN A 43 -13.34 -21.08 -4.47
C ASN A 43 -12.65 -21.98 -3.42
N GLU A 44 -13.41 -22.49 -2.43
CA GLU A 44 -12.85 -23.28 -1.32
C GLU A 44 -12.06 -24.52 -1.80
N SER A 45 -12.52 -25.19 -2.87
CA SER A 45 -11.87 -26.37 -3.44
C SER A 45 -10.71 -26.06 -4.38
N ARG A 46 -10.44 -24.77 -4.68
CA ARG A 46 -9.44 -24.30 -5.65
C ARG A 46 -9.60 -24.87 -7.07
N THR A 47 -10.81 -25.25 -7.43
CA THR A 47 -11.14 -25.78 -8.76
C THR A 47 -11.70 -24.71 -9.70
N ASP A 48 -12.03 -23.55 -9.14
CA ASP A 48 -12.61 -22.42 -9.84
C ASP A 48 -12.05 -21.11 -9.27
N SER A 49 -12.10 -20.04 -10.07
CA SER A 49 -11.59 -18.73 -9.70
C SER A 49 -12.34 -17.59 -10.38
N ILE A 50 -12.29 -16.43 -9.74
CA ILE A 50 -12.71 -15.16 -10.30
C ILE A 50 -11.56 -14.15 -10.20
N VAL A 51 -11.33 -13.40 -11.27
CA VAL A 51 -10.34 -12.32 -11.31
C VAL A 51 -11.03 -10.98 -11.19
N GLU A 52 -10.71 -10.23 -10.14
CA GLU A 52 -11.05 -8.82 -10.02
C GLU A 52 -10.01 -7.97 -10.75
N VAL A 53 -10.47 -7.13 -11.67
CA VAL A 53 -9.65 -6.23 -12.48
C VAL A 53 -9.97 -4.79 -12.05
N ALA A 54 -9.28 -4.30 -11.02
CA ALA A 54 -9.45 -2.95 -10.48
C ALA A 54 -8.76 -1.91 -11.38
N THR A 55 -9.57 -1.11 -12.07
CA THR A 55 -9.05 -0.14 -13.03
C THR A 55 -8.70 1.18 -12.33
N GLY A 56 -7.46 1.62 -12.52
CA GLY A 56 -7.02 2.95 -12.13
C GLY A 56 -7.84 4.05 -12.82
N SER A 57 -7.63 5.30 -12.42
CA SER A 57 -8.51 6.39 -12.87
C SER A 57 -7.88 7.20 -13.98
N ALA A 58 -8.66 7.57 -15.00
CA ALA A 58 -8.23 8.49 -16.06
C ALA A 58 -8.05 9.95 -15.57
N ILE A 59 -8.51 10.28 -14.36
CA ILE A 59 -8.43 11.64 -13.79
C ILE A 59 -7.48 11.75 -12.58
N CYS A 60 -6.93 10.64 -12.09
CA CYS A 60 -5.92 10.61 -11.04
C CYS A 60 -4.65 9.94 -11.57
N TYR A 61 -3.47 10.37 -11.12
CA TYR A 61 -2.22 9.70 -11.49
C TYR A 61 -2.30 8.19 -11.19
N PRO A 62 -1.83 7.29 -12.08
CA PRO A 62 -1.04 7.54 -13.31
C PRO A 62 -1.89 7.78 -14.58
N PHE A 63 -3.17 8.13 -14.44
CA PHE A 63 -4.11 8.37 -15.53
C PHE A 63 -4.38 7.12 -16.35
N ALA A 64 -4.63 6.02 -15.65
CA ALA A 64 -4.77 4.69 -16.23
C ALA A 64 -6.11 4.52 -16.96
N LEU A 65 -6.06 3.71 -18.02
CA LEU A 65 -7.20 3.13 -18.73
C LEU A 65 -6.85 1.70 -19.14
N ARG A 66 -7.80 0.78 -19.09
CA ARG A 66 -7.61 -0.61 -19.52
C ARG A 66 -8.31 -0.86 -20.86
N VAL A 67 -7.59 -1.51 -21.78
CA VAL A 67 -8.14 -1.99 -23.06
C VAL A 67 -8.26 -3.49 -22.95
N ALA A 68 -9.50 -3.99 -22.95
CA ALA A 68 -9.80 -5.40 -22.92
C ALA A 68 -10.15 -5.91 -24.32
N THR A 69 -9.43 -6.91 -24.80
CA THR A 69 -9.59 -7.52 -26.12
C THR A 69 -10.06 -8.96 -25.96
N LEU A 70 -11.30 -9.24 -26.36
CA LEU A 70 -11.82 -10.60 -26.40
C LEU A 70 -11.20 -11.31 -27.60
N ASN A 71 -10.42 -12.36 -27.35
CA ASN A 71 -9.82 -13.12 -28.44
C ASN A 71 -10.87 -13.90 -29.25
N ARG A 72 -10.45 -14.33 -30.45
CA ARG A 72 -11.37 -14.81 -31.50
C ARG A 72 -12.22 -16.01 -31.08
N ASP A 73 -11.66 -16.89 -30.26
CA ASP A 73 -12.34 -18.07 -29.73
C ASP A 73 -13.24 -17.77 -28.53
N LYS A 74 -13.21 -16.52 -28.03
CA LYS A 74 -13.98 -16.03 -26.88
C LYS A 74 -13.70 -16.78 -25.58
N ARG A 75 -12.49 -17.34 -25.45
CA ARG A 75 -12.08 -18.13 -24.27
C ARG A 75 -11.14 -17.39 -23.33
N SER A 76 -10.62 -16.26 -23.75
CA SER A 76 -9.86 -15.39 -22.87
C SER A 76 -10.08 -13.93 -23.23
N LEU A 77 -9.58 -13.07 -22.35
CA LEU A 77 -9.59 -11.63 -22.50
C LEU A 77 -8.18 -11.11 -22.21
N ASP A 78 -7.57 -10.50 -23.20
CA ASP A 78 -6.28 -9.82 -23.05
C ASP A 78 -6.54 -8.39 -22.58
N ILE A 79 -5.96 -8.01 -21.45
CA ILE A 79 -6.18 -6.71 -20.81
C ILE A 79 -4.86 -5.96 -20.74
N ASP A 80 -4.79 -4.85 -21.46
CA ASP A 80 -3.64 -3.94 -21.45
C ASP A 80 -3.97 -2.66 -20.68
N THR A 81 -3.18 -2.35 -19.66
CA THR A 81 -3.19 -1.04 -19.02
C THR A 81 -2.39 -0.04 -19.85
N ARG A 82 -3.01 1.11 -20.11
CA ARG A 82 -2.39 2.26 -20.78
C ARG A 82 -2.54 3.50 -19.91
N TRP A 83 -1.71 4.50 -20.15
CA TRP A 83 -1.73 5.75 -19.41
C TRP A 83 -1.90 6.95 -20.34
N LEU A 84 -2.70 7.91 -19.90
CA LEU A 84 -2.75 9.22 -20.52
C LEU A 84 -1.51 10.02 -20.11
N ASN A 85 -0.56 10.15 -21.03
CA ASN A 85 0.67 10.91 -20.76
C ASN A 85 0.45 12.43 -20.82
N ALA A 86 -0.48 12.87 -21.66
CA ALA A 86 -0.76 14.28 -21.95
C ALA A 86 -2.17 14.48 -22.52
N THR A 87 -2.69 15.69 -22.40
CA THR A 87 -3.83 16.19 -23.21
C THR A 87 -3.39 17.41 -24.02
N ALA A 88 -4.19 17.81 -25.01
CA ALA A 88 -3.91 19.02 -25.80
C ALA A 88 -3.72 20.28 -24.95
N THR A 89 -4.37 20.36 -23.79
CA THR A 89 -4.27 21.49 -22.85
C THR A 89 -3.32 21.24 -21.68
N CYS A 90 -2.78 20.03 -21.53
CA CYS A 90 -1.88 19.66 -20.44
C CYS A 90 -0.80 18.67 -20.93
N PRO A 91 0.26 19.15 -21.59
CA PRO A 91 1.35 18.30 -22.09
C PRO A 91 2.18 17.66 -20.98
N THR A 92 2.15 18.23 -19.77
CA THR A 92 2.87 17.74 -18.58
C THR A 92 1.98 16.93 -17.64
N LEU A 93 0.83 16.41 -18.12
CA LEU A 93 -0.20 15.77 -17.28
C LEU A 93 0.41 14.72 -16.34
N ARG A 94 1.16 13.76 -16.89
CA ARG A 94 1.74 12.67 -16.11
C ARG A 94 2.74 13.15 -15.07
N GLU A 95 3.67 14.02 -15.47
CA GLU A 95 4.67 14.60 -14.56
C GLU A 95 4.01 15.43 -13.44
N SER A 96 3.03 16.26 -13.81
CA SER A 96 2.29 17.09 -12.85
C SER A 96 1.45 16.23 -11.89
N GLY A 97 0.87 15.13 -12.39
CA GLY A 97 0.17 14.15 -11.57
C GLY A 97 1.11 13.44 -10.59
N ARG A 98 2.27 13.00 -11.07
CA ARG A 98 3.31 12.36 -10.24
C ARG A 98 3.75 13.28 -9.11
N GLN A 99 4.03 14.54 -9.44
CA GLN A 99 4.42 15.54 -8.44
C GLN A 99 3.30 15.84 -7.45
N ARG A 100 2.03 15.79 -7.86
CA ARG A 100 0.89 15.92 -6.92
C ARG A 100 0.84 14.78 -5.92
N ILE A 101 1.10 13.53 -6.34
CA ILE A 101 1.19 12.39 -5.41
C ILE A 101 2.29 12.65 -4.38
N ILE A 102 3.50 12.98 -4.83
CA ILE A 102 4.65 13.30 -3.96
C ILE A 102 4.30 14.43 -2.98
N ASN A 103 3.73 15.52 -3.48
CA ASN A 103 3.37 16.68 -2.65
C ASN A 103 2.20 16.40 -1.69
N SER A 104 1.38 15.38 -1.97
CA SER A 104 0.26 14.97 -1.10
C SER A 104 0.67 14.01 0.01
N THR A 105 1.78 13.28 -0.17
CA THR A 105 2.30 12.31 0.80
C THR A 105 2.44 12.89 2.21
N PRO A 106 2.95 14.12 2.41
CA PRO A 106 3.03 14.69 3.76
C PRO A 106 1.67 14.82 4.47
N GLY A 107 0.61 15.18 3.73
CA GLY A 107 -0.74 15.30 4.28
C GLY A 107 -1.35 13.94 4.65
N MET A 108 -1.08 12.90 3.86
CA MET A 108 -1.47 11.53 4.18
C MET A 108 -0.74 11.01 5.42
N ALA A 109 0.58 11.19 5.48
CA ALA A 109 1.38 10.83 6.65
C ALA A 109 0.89 11.56 7.90
N ALA A 110 0.59 12.87 7.83
CA ALA A 110 0.00 13.61 8.94
C ALA A 110 -1.33 13.02 9.44
N THR A 111 -2.18 12.57 8.52
CA THR A 111 -3.47 11.93 8.87
C THR A 111 -3.24 10.61 9.61
N LEU A 112 -2.32 9.77 9.12
CA LEU A 112 -1.96 8.51 9.77
C LEU A 112 -1.30 8.74 11.14
N SER A 113 -0.36 9.68 11.23
CA SER A 113 0.30 10.08 12.46
C SER A 113 -0.70 10.59 13.50
N ASN A 114 -1.66 11.44 13.11
CA ASN A 114 -2.71 11.92 14.00
C ASN A 114 -3.59 10.77 14.54
N LYS A 115 -3.94 9.80 13.67
CA LYS A 115 -4.72 8.62 14.05
C LYS A 115 -3.92 7.67 14.97
N ALA A 116 -2.62 7.55 14.76
CA ALA A 116 -1.75 6.78 15.66
C ALA A 116 -1.60 7.50 17.01
N TRP A 117 -1.41 8.82 17.00
CA TRP A 117 -1.28 9.64 18.19
C TRP A 117 -2.51 9.57 19.09
N SER A 118 -3.73 9.62 18.54
CA SER A 118 -4.95 9.53 19.34
C SER A 118 -5.07 8.21 20.11
N LYS A 119 -4.39 7.15 19.66
CA LYS A 119 -4.34 5.84 20.34
C LYS A 119 -3.15 5.69 21.28
N LEU A 120 -2.03 6.35 20.98
CA LEU A 120 -0.73 6.08 21.62
C LEU A 120 -0.18 7.24 22.45
N GLY A 121 -0.69 8.46 22.30
CA GLY A 121 -0.15 9.68 22.93
C GLY A 121 -0.02 9.58 24.44
N GLY A 122 -1.01 8.96 25.12
CA GLY A 122 -0.93 8.73 26.57
C GLY A 122 0.20 7.78 26.99
N ARG A 123 0.51 6.77 26.19
CA ARG A 123 1.62 5.82 26.43
C ARG A 123 2.97 6.48 26.14
N ILE A 124 3.03 7.35 25.14
CA ILE A 124 4.23 8.10 24.77
C ILE A 124 4.70 8.99 25.94
N GLY A 125 3.77 9.68 26.62
CA GLY A 125 4.09 10.47 27.81
C GLY A 125 4.60 9.63 28.98
N GLN A 126 4.06 8.42 29.18
CA GLN A 126 4.54 7.49 30.21
C GLN A 126 5.96 6.98 29.92
N ILE A 127 6.26 6.67 28.66
CA ILE A 127 7.60 6.26 28.24
C ILE A 127 8.61 7.39 28.48
N LYS A 128 8.26 8.65 28.13
CA LYS A 128 9.11 9.82 28.41
C LYS A 128 9.44 9.92 29.90
N ALA A 129 8.42 9.88 30.76
CA ALA A 129 8.61 9.96 32.21
C ALA A 129 9.49 8.83 32.77
N MET A 130 9.31 7.60 32.28
CA MET A 130 10.13 6.45 32.69
C MET A 130 11.60 6.60 32.28
N LEU A 131 11.85 7.07 31.05
CA LEU A 131 13.21 7.31 30.55
C LEU A 131 13.91 8.42 31.34
N GLU A 132 13.20 9.52 31.62
CA GLU A 132 13.73 10.63 32.43
C GLU A 132 14.04 10.19 33.87
N MET A 133 13.21 9.35 34.48
CA MET A 133 13.47 8.75 35.80
C MET A 133 14.71 7.87 35.82
N ASN A 134 15.04 7.21 34.70
CA ASN A 134 16.22 6.37 34.54
C ASN A 134 17.46 7.17 34.10
N GLY A 135 17.35 8.50 33.97
CA GLY A 135 18.45 9.39 33.61
C GLY A 135 18.73 9.51 32.11
N SER A 136 17.94 8.85 31.26
CA SER A 136 18.07 8.91 29.80
C SER A 136 17.45 10.18 29.25
N LYS A 137 18.11 10.84 28.29
CA LYS A 137 17.51 12.00 27.60
C LYS A 137 16.59 11.52 26.49
N ALA A 138 15.33 11.95 26.52
CA ALA A 138 14.34 11.58 25.51
C ALA A 138 13.68 12.82 24.89
N ASN A 139 13.85 13.00 23.59
CA ASN A 139 13.23 14.05 22.78
C ASN A 139 11.89 13.55 22.21
N VAL A 140 11.02 13.09 23.10
CA VAL A 140 9.75 12.49 22.71
C VAL A 140 8.79 13.58 22.20
N PRO A 141 8.10 13.38 21.06
CA PRO A 141 7.09 14.32 20.61
C PRO A 141 6.02 14.56 21.69
N GLU A 142 5.60 15.81 21.86
CA GLU A 142 4.63 16.21 22.89
C GLU A 142 3.22 16.40 22.32
N ASN A 143 3.10 16.48 21.00
CA ASN A 143 1.84 16.70 20.30
C ASN A 143 1.85 16.01 18.92
N PRO A 144 0.67 15.83 18.29
CA PRO A 144 0.56 15.15 17.01
C PRO A 144 1.38 15.83 15.89
N GLN A 145 1.54 17.16 15.94
CA GLN A 145 2.27 17.92 14.94
C GLN A 145 3.77 17.62 15.00
N GLN A 146 4.36 17.58 16.19
CA GLN A 146 5.76 17.19 16.38
C GLN A 146 5.99 15.73 15.96
N ALA A 147 5.08 14.81 16.30
CA ALA A 147 5.16 13.42 15.88
C ALA A 147 5.10 13.28 14.35
N THR A 148 4.23 14.06 13.70
CA THR A 148 4.13 14.12 12.24
C THR A 148 5.43 14.64 11.63
N GLN A 149 5.99 15.74 12.14
CA GLN A 149 7.24 16.30 11.60
C GLN A 149 8.41 15.34 11.73
N LEU A 150 8.50 14.62 12.85
CA LEU A 150 9.50 13.59 13.06
C LEU A 150 9.37 12.47 12.01
N VAL A 151 8.15 11.97 11.78
CA VAL A 151 7.87 10.95 10.76
C VAL A 151 8.23 11.48 9.36
N LEU A 152 7.79 12.68 9.00
CA LEU A 152 8.06 13.26 7.70
C LEU A 152 9.55 13.45 7.44
N ARG A 153 10.31 13.90 8.44
CA ARG A 153 11.75 14.12 8.30
C ARG A 153 12.52 12.87 7.89
N HIS A 154 12.10 11.71 8.40
CA HIS A 154 12.82 10.45 8.21
C HIS A 154 12.20 9.51 7.18
N LEU A 155 10.91 9.68 6.86
CA LEU A 155 10.15 8.72 6.05
C LEU A 155 9.39 9.35 4.88
N SER A 156 9.44 10.67 4.64
CA SER A 156 8.66 11.29 3.57
C SER A 156 9.02 10.76 2.17
N GLU A 157 10.31 10.55 1.91
CA GLU A 157 10.78 10.04 0.63
C GLU A 157 10.35 8.58 0.43
N VAL A 158 10.57 7.75 1.45
CA VAL A 158 10.15 6.34 1.46
C VAL A 158 8.65 6.22 1.23
N PHE A 159 7.84 7.02 1.93
CA PHE A 159 6.40 7.03 1.71
C PHE A 159 6.01 7.48 0.30
N SER A 160 6.72 8.45 -0.27
CA SER A 160 6.42 8.90 -1.63
C SER A 160 6.74 7.82 -2.65
N ARG A 161 7.87 7.11 -2.48
CA ARG A 161 8.25 5.98 -3.33
C ARG A 161 7.29 4.81 -3.19
N ALA A 162 6.89 4.46 -1.96
CA ALA A 162 5.91 3.41 -1.70
C ALA A 162 4.54 3.75 -2.29
N MET A 163 4.06 5.00 -2.14
CA MET A 163 2.79 5.43 -2.72
C MET A 163 2.83 5.40 -4.26
N LEU A 164 3.92 5.87 -4.87
CA LEU A 164 4.11 5.79 -6.32
C LEU A 164 4.15 4.34 -6.79
N ALA A 165 4.81 3.46 -6.03
CA ALA A 165 4.81 2.04 -6.31
C ALA A 165 3.39 1.49 -6.41
N VAL A 166 2.58 1.72 -5.38
CA VAL A 166 1.21 1.19 -5.31
C VAL A 166 0.30 1.74 -6.42
N VAL A 167 0.36 3.04 -6.73
CA VAL A 167 -0.56 3.61 -7.72
C VAL A 167 -0.18 3.29 -9.16
N GLU A 168 1.09 2.96 -9.41
CA GLU A 168 1.60 2.64 -10.75
C GLU A 168 1.36 1.17 -11.15
N GLY A 169 1.15 0.26 -10.20
CA GLY A 169 0.99 -1.20 -10.42
C GLY A 169 2.29 -1.89 -10.85
N ASN A 170 2.36 -3.21 -10.84
CA ASN A 170 3.58 -4.00 -11.01
C ASN A 170 4.69 -3.62 -10.01
N GLU A 171 4.37 -3.62 -8.73
CA GLU A 171 5.27 -3.26 -7.64
C GLU A 171 6.52 -4.15 -7.60
N GLN A 172 6.43 -5.40 -8.03
CA GLN A 172 7.55 -6.33 -8.21
C GLN A 172 8.64 -5.86 -9.19
N GLU A 173 8.30 -4.99 -10.13
CA GLU A 173 9.28 -4.40 -11.06
C GLU A 173 9.99 -3.18 -10.46
N LYS A 174 9.61 -2.79 -9.24
CA LYS A 174 10.17 -1.64 -8.54
C LYS A 174 11.19 -2.11 -7.51
N ASP A 175 12.05 -1.20 -7.09
CA ASP A 175 13.10 -1.49 -6.09
C ASP A 175 12.51 -1.56 -4.67
N VAL A 176 11.66 -2.57 -4.45
CA VAL A 176 10.86 -2.79 -3.23
C VAL A 176 11.76 -3.07 -2.04
N GLU A 177 12.81 -3.87 -2.24
CA GLU A 177 13.80 -4.13 -1.19
C GLU A 177 14.49 -2.84 -0.76
N ASP A 178 14.90 -1.97 -1.70
CA ASP A 178 15.44 -0.66 -1.32
C ASP A 178 14.39 0.21 -0.59
N ILE A 179 13.12 0.24 -1.03
CA ILE A 179 12.07 0.98 -0.32
C ILE A 179 11.93 0.48 1.13
N ILE A 180 11.92 -0.84 1.34
CA ILE A 180 11.81 -1.45 2.68
C ILE A 180 13.04 -1.13 3.52
N GLU A 181 14.24 -1.27 2.97
CA GLU A 181 15.50 -1.01 3.68
C GLU A 181 15.65 0.47 4.04
N GLN A 182 15.32 1.39 3.12
CA GLN A 182 15.28 2.82 3.42
C GLN A 182 14.23 3.14 4.49
N GLY A 183 13.09 2.45 4.48
CA GLY A 183 12.08 2.55 5.54
C GLY A 183 12.61 2.13 6.91
N LYS A 184 13.33 1.00 6.98
CA LYS A 184 14.01 0.55 8.21
C LYS A 184 15.05 1.57 8.69
N GLN A 185 15.87 2.09 7.78
CA GLN A 185 16.87 3.11 8.11
C GLN A 185 16.22 4.40 8.64
N GLY A 186 15.13 4.84 8.03
CA GLY A 186 14.35 5.99 8.51
C GLY A 186 13.75 5.76 9.90
N VAL A 187 13.22 4.58 10.19
CA VAL A 187 12.73 4.23 11.54
C VAL A 187 13.89 4.22 12.55
N ARG A 188 15.04 3.66 12.20
CA ARG A 188 16.22 3.67 13.06
C ARG A 188 16.70 5.09 13.36
N ALA A 189 16.75 5.96 12.34
CA ALA A 189 17.12 7.37 12.50
C ALA A 189 16.12 8.12 13.39
N MET A 190 14.82 7.84 13.23
CA MET A 190 13.78 8.38 14.10
C MET A 190 13.96 7.94 15.55
N ILE A 191 14.22 6.65 15.81
CA ILE A 191 14.48 6.14 17.16
C ILE A 191 15.71 6.85 17.77
N ALA A 192 16.79 6.97 17.01
CA ALA A 192 18.02 7.63 17.45
C ALA A 192 17.83 9.12 17.75
N GLU A 193 16.94 9.81 17.05
CA GLU A 193 16.62 11.21 17.35
C GLU A 193 15.81 11.35 18.66
N VAL A 194 14.87 10.41 18.89
CA VAL A 194 13.96 10.46 20.04
C VAL A 194 14.61 9.98 21.33
N ILE A 195 15.39 8.90 21.28
CA ILE A 195 16.03 8.31 22.48
C ILE A 195 17.47 7.92 22.12
N PRO A 196 18.39 8.89 22.01
CA PRO A 196 19.77 8.64 21.56
C PRO A 196 20.50 7.61 22.42
N ASP A 197 20.33 7.69 23.74
CA ASP A 197 21.05 6.85 24.71
C ASP A 197 20.61 5.38 24.68
N GLU A 198 19.39 5.09 24.18
CA GLU A 198 18.80 3.75 24.10
C GLU A 198 18.53 3.33 22.65
N ALA A 199 19.11 4.02 21.67
CA ALA A 199 18.75 3.90 20.28
C ALA A 199 18.92 2.46 19.75
N ASP A 200 20.03 1.81 20.09
CA ASP A 200 20.30 0.44 19.67
C ASP A 200 19.36 -0.56 20.39
N ASN A 201 19.12 -0.41 21.68
CA ASN A 201 18.19 -1.27 22.42
C ASN A 201 16.76 -1.17 21.87
N MET A 202 16.31 0.05 21.57
CA MET A 202 15.00 0.31 20.97
C MET A 202 14.92 -0.18 19.52
N TRP A 203 16.01 -0.12 18.77
CA TRP A 203 16.11 -0.67 17.43
C TRP A 203 16.03 -2.20 17.43
N GLU A 204 16.75 -2.87 18.32
CA GLU A 204 16.67 -4.33 18.49
C GLU A 204 15.27 -4.76 18.93
N PHE A 205 14.65 -4.02 19.86
CA PHE A 205 13.25 -4.25 20.23
C PHE A 205 12.31 -4.10 19.02
N PHE A 206 12.50 -3.06 18.20
CA PHE A 206 11.71 -2.86 17.00
C PHE A 206 11.86 -4.05 16.04
N LEU A 207 13.08 -4.48 15.75
CA LEU A 207 13.35 -5.63 14.86
C LEU A 207 12.81 -6.95 15.42
N GLY A 208 12.91 -7.18 16.72
CA GLY A 208 12.47 -8.44 17.34
C GLY A 208 10.97 -8.52 17.63
N SER A 209 10.31 -7.39 17.88
CA SER A 209 8.93 -7.38 18.42
C SER A 209 7.92 -6.66 17.52
N VAL A 210 8.33 -5.61 16.81
CA VAL A 210 7.42 -4.75 16.05
C VAL A 210 7.44 -5.10 14.57
N TYR A 211 8.63 -5.09 13.96
CA TYR A 211 8.82 -5.33 12.53
C TYR A 211 8.25 -6.67 12.04
N PRO A 212 8.37 -7.81 12.76
CA PRO A 212 7.83 -9.10 12.29
C PRO A 212 6.31 -9.09 12.12
N ASN A 213 5.60 -8.21 12.85
CA ASN A 213 4.15 -8.04 12.72
C ASN A 213 3.76 -7.04 11.62
N LEU A 214 4.68 -6.14 11.22
CA LEU A 214 4.46 -5.13 10.18
C LEU A 214 4.91 -5.61 8.81
N GLU A 215 6.00 -6.37 8.74
CA GLU A 215 6.64 -6.81 7.51
C GLU A 215 5.68 -7.51 6.54
N PRO A 216 4.84 -8.48 6.96
CA PRO A 216 3.93 -9.13 6.02
C PRO A 216 2.95 -8.15 5.36
N MET A 217 2.50 -7.13 6.10
CA MET A 217 1.62 -6.10 5.56
C MET A 217 2.36 -5.19 4.57
N VAL A 218 3.58 -4.77 4.90
CA VAL A 218 4.40 -3.92 4.02
C VAL A 218 4.73 -4.67 2.73
N ARG A 219 5.18 -5.92 2.83
CA ARG A 219 5.49 -6.78 1.69
C ARG A 219 4.26 -7.10 0.86
N SER A 220 3.12 -7.40 1.48
CA SER A 220 1.87 -7.63 0.74
C SER A 220 1.45 -6.42 -0.10
N ILE A 221 1.67 -5.20 0.40
CA ILE A 221 1.35 -3.97 -0.35
C ILE A 221 2.38 -3.70 -1.45
N LEU A 222 3.66 -3.97 -1.20
CA LEU A 222 4.76 -3.58 -2.09
C LEU A 222 5.26 -4.69 -3.02
N GLU A 223 4.89 -5.95 -2.83
CA GLU A 223 5.32 -7.05 -3.71
C GLU A 223 4.21 -7.49 -4.67
N ASP A 224 3.05 -6.82 -4.63
CA ASP A 224 1.84 -7.22 -5.34
C ASP A 224 1.55 -8.74 -5.19
N ARG A 225 1.48 -9.17 -3.93
CA ARG A 225 1.22 -10.57 -3.59
C ARG A 225 -0.10 -10.69 -2.88
N ASN A 226 -1.02 -11.37 -3.55
CA ASN A 226 -2.27 -11.79 -2.97
C ASN A 226 -2.02 -13.02 -2.09
N ALA A 227 -2.54 -13.03 -0.86
CA ALA A 227 -2.48 -14.15 0.08
C ALA A 227 -1.05 -14.67 0.43
N VAL A 228 -0.08 -13.76 0.64
CA VAL A 228 1.31 -14.09 1.04
C VAL A 228 1.36 -15.11 2.17
N GLY A 229 2.05 -16.24 1.92
CA GLY A 229 2.28 -17.28 2.94
C GLY A 229 1.08 -18.16 3.27
N ALA A 230 0.01 -18.11 2.47
CA ALA A 230 -1.15 -19.01 2.56
C ALA A 230 -1.28 -19.90 1.30
N ASP A 231 -2.04 -21.00 1.41
CA ASP A 231 -2.39 -21.86 0.27
C ASP A 231 -3.27 -21.09 -0.71
N GLY A 232 -2.65 -20.50 -1.74
CA GLY A 232 -3.33 -19.66 -2.74
C GLY A 232 -2.66 -18.36 -3.10
N GLU A 233 -1.40 -18.19 -2.70
CA GLU A 233 -0.61 -17.05 -3.14
C GLU A 233 -0.60 -16.93 -4.67
N SER A 234 -0.89 -15.73 -5.18
CA SER A 234 -0.86 -15.44 -6.61
C SER A 234 -0.16 -14.11 -6.87
N HIS A 235 0.58 -14.09 -7.97
CA HIS A 235 1.18 -12.91 -8.55
C HIS A 235 0.38 -12.53 -9.79
N THR A 236 0.09 -11.25 -9.95
CA THR A 236 -0.60 -10.75 -11.13
C THR A 236 0.29 -9.74 -11.85
N ASP A 237 0.18 -9.66 -13.17
CA ASP A 237 0.71 -8.54 -13.93
C ASP A 237 -0.43 -7.53 -14.10
N ASP A 238 -0.42 -6.47 -13.29
CA ASP A 238 -1.43 -5.41 -13.27
C ASP A 238 -1.53 -4.64 -14.58
N LEU A 239 -0.44 -4.68 -15.36
CA LEU A 239 -0.31 -3.93 -16.59
C LEU A 239 -0.70 -4.76 -17.80
N ARG A 240 -0.44 -6.07 -17.78
CA ARG A 240 -0.75 -6.99 -18.88
C ARG A 240 -1.20 -8.33 -18.34
N LEU A 241 -2.51 -8.58 -18.38
CA LEU A 241 -3.09 -9.84 -17.95
C LEU A 241 -3.92 -10.49 -19.05
N THR A 242 -3.81 -11.81 -19.17
CA THR A 242 -4.73 -12.64 -19.94
C THR A 242 -5.56 -13.44 -18.96
N VAL A 243 -6.87 -13.23 -18.96
CA VAL A 243 -7.81 -13.98 -18.11
C VAL A 243 -8.60 -14.97 -18.94
N THR A 244 -8.71 -16.21 -18.47
CA THR A 244 -9.55 -17.25 -19.10
C THR A 244 -11.01 -17.04 -18.70
N LEU A 245 -11.92 -17.21 -19.66
CA LEU A 245 -13.37 -17.08 -19.49
C LEU A 245 -14.07 -18.43 -19.36
#